data_AF-A0A9Q3ZWB8-F1
#
_entry.id   AF-A0A9Q3ZWB8-F1
#
_cell.length_a   1.000
_cell.length_b   1.000
_cell.length_c   1.000
_cell.angle_alpha   90.00
_cell.angle_beta   90.00
_cell.angle_gamma   90.00
#
_symmetry.space_group_name_H-M   'P 1'
#
loop_
_entity.id
_entity.type
_entity.pdbx_description
1 polymer ?
#
loop_
_entity_poly.entity_id
_entity_poly.type
_entity_poly.pdbx_seq_one_letter_code
_entity_poly.pdbx_strand_id
1 'polypeptide(L)'
;MTSLQYKDLLINFTTEFHLLWNDKGSGAHKSASFWRPETSANHLNNFFSLGDIAVEGYGQINNRRIVAVVSDANATDGTALRPPEELTAVWNNQGSKGSAEIAVWRPIPPAGYVALGHICSVGYERPPLNTIRCVRADLVIGSHLGPMIWDDKGSRARTDFSAWEIFPPQAQPDEAYLAPGTFFGVDSYTRPQTSE
;
A
#
# COMPACT_ATOMS: atom_id res chain seq x y z
N MET A 1 2.73 -21.77 -9.40
CA MET A 1 1.81 -20.91 -10.17
C MET A 1 2.68 -20.11 -11.13
N THR A 2 2.31 -19.99 -12.40
CA THR A 2 3.07 -19.21 -13.37
C THR A 2 2.78 -17.73 -13.15
N SER A 3 3.82 -16.90 -13.02
CA SER A 3 3.67 -15.45 -12.91
C SER A 3 3.07 -14.88 -14.21
N LEU A 4 2.23 -13.85 -14.08
CA LEU A 4 1.85 -13.03 -15.20
C LEU A 4 3.05 -12.15 -15.59
N GLN A 5 3.21 -11.86 -16.87
CA GLN A 5 4.27 -10.99 -17.36
C GLN A 5 3.68 -9.91 -18.25
N TYR A 6 4.03 -8.65 -17.97
CA TYR A 6 3.74 -7.50 -18.83
C TYR A 6 5.05 -6.75 -19.08
N LYS A 7 5.53 -6.78 -20.33
CA LYS A 7 6.88 -6.33 -20.70
C LYS A 7 7.94 -6.98 -19.77
N ASP A 8 8.65 -6.19 -18.99
CA ASP A 8 9.68 -6.59 -18.02
C ASP A 8 9.18 -6.64 -16.56
N LEU A 9 7.86 -6.55 -16.33
CA LEU A 9 7.24 -6.71 -15.02
C LEU A 9 6.66 -8.11 -14.85
N LEU A 10 7.14 -8.86 -13.85
CA LEU A 10 6.49 -10.07 -13.37
C LEU A 10 5.49 -9.71 -12.28
N ILE A 11 4.28 -10.24 -12.39
CA ILE A 11 3.20 -10.09 -11.41
C ILE A 11 2.85 -11.47 -10.89
N ASN A 12 2.87 -11.61 -9.57
CA ASN A 12 2.37 -12.76 -8.86
C ASN A 12 1.46 -12.28 -7.73
N PHE A 13 0.93 -13.21 -6.95
CA PHE A 13 -0.04 -12.87 -5.93
C PHE A 13 0.30 -13.57 -4.61
N THR A 14 -0.02 -12.89 -3.52
CA THR A 14 0.01 -13.48 -2.18
C THR A 14 -1.35 -13.38 -1.52
N THR A 15 -1.67 -14.41 -0.74
CA THR A 15 -2.82 -14.46 0.17
C THR A 15 -2.37 -14.46 1.62
N GLU A 16 -1.08 -14.23 1.89
CA GLU A 16 -0.50 -14.23 3.22
C GLU A 16 -0.02 -12.83 3.60
N PHE A 17 -0.29 -12.44 4.84
CA PHE A 17 -0.05 -11.09 5.33
C PHE A 17 0.42 -11.11 6.79
N HIS A 18 1.22 -10.11 7.14
CA HIS A 18 1.61 -9.80 8.52
C HIS A 18 0.78 -8.64 9.05
N LEU A 19 0.14 -8.82 10.20
CA LEU A 19 -0.54 -7.72 10.89
C LEU A 19 0.50 -6.73 11.41
N LEU A 20 0.43 -5.48 10.95
CA LEU A 20 1.26 -4.40 11.47
C LEU A 20 0.57 -3.71 12.66
N TRP A 21 -0.71 -3.40 12.51
CA TRP A 21 -1.47 -2.65 13.49
C TRP A 21 -2.97 -2.81 13.33
N ASN A 22 -3.73 -2.57 14.39
CA ASN A 22 -5.17 -2.32 14.32
C ASN A 22 -5.55 -1.22 15.32
N ASP A 23 -6.67 -0.56 15.06
CA ASP A 23 -7.11 0.60 15.84
C ASP A 23 -7.89 0.25 17.11
N LYS A 24 -7.86 -1.02 17.54
CA LYS A 24 -8.55 -1.47 18.75
C LYS A 24 -8.02 -0.70 19.96
N GLY A 25 -8.94 -0.04 20.66
CA GLY A 25 -8.63 0.76 21.84
C GLY A 25 -8.24 2.21 21.54
N SER A 26 -8.03 2.60 20.27
CA SER A 26 -7.68 3.97 19.87
C SER A 26 -8.74 5.00 20.26
N GLY A 27 -10.01 4.60 20.28
CA GLY A 27 -11.16 5.49 20.43
C GLY A 27 -11.69 6.03 19.09
N ALA A 28 -11.09 5.63 17.96
CA ALA A 28 -11.65 5.93 16.65
C ALA A 28 -13.09 5.40 16.51
N HIS A 29 -13.93 6.14 15.79
CA HIS A 29 -15.34 5.79 15.60
C HIS A 29 -15.53 4.63 14.61
N LYS A 30 -14.59 4.48 13.68
CA LYS A 30 -14.50 3.34 12.75
C LYS A 30 -13.47 2.36 13.27
N SER A 31 -13.43 1.17 12.65
CA SER A 31 -12.45 0.13 12.96
C SER A 31 -11.63 -0.22 11.72
N ALA A 32 -10.33 -0.43 11.87
CA ALA A 32 -9.46 -0.85 10.79
C ALA A 32 -8.24 -1.64 11.28
N SER A 33 -7.64 -2.37 10.34
CA SER A 33 -6.36 -3.04 10.51
C SER A 33 -5.46 -2.83 9.28
N PHE A 34 -4.16 -2.77 9.53
CA PHE A 34 -3.12 -2.50 8.55
C PHE A 34 -2.16 -3.70 8.49
N TRP A 35 -1.89 -4.15 7.27
CA TRP A 35 -1.22 -5.41 7.01
C TRP A 35 -0.14 -5.26 5.94
N ARG A 36 0.95 -6.02 6.07
CA ARG A 36 1.99 -6.12 5.05
C ARG A 36 1.86 -7.42 4.26
N PRO A 37 1.81 -7.39 2.92
CA PRO A 37 1.88 -8.60 2.11
C PRO A 37 3.17 -9.38 2.37
N GLU A 38 3.06 -10.70 2.52
CA GLU A 38 4.20 -11.60 2.71
C GLU A 38 4.72 -12.12 1.36
N THR A 39 6.03 -12.02 1.16
CA THR A 39 6.76 -12.50 -0.03
C THR A 39 7.86 -13.52 0.31
N SER A 40 7.96 -13.98 1.56
CA SER A 40 8.96 -14.95 2.02
C SER A 40 8.77 -16.37 1.48
N ALA A 41 7.61 -16.69 0.90
CA ALA A 41 7.39 -17.99 0.27
C ALA A 41 8.40 -18.25 -0.86
N ASN A 42 8.88 -19.49 -1.01
CA ASN A 42 9.94 -19.83 -1.97
C ASN A 42 9.66 -19.37 -3.41
N HIS A 43 8.40 -19.35 -3.83
CA HIS A 43 8.00 -18.92 -5.18
C HIS A 43 7.88 -17.39 -5.34
N LEU A 44 8.03 -16.64 -4.24
CA LEU A 44 7.96 -15.18 -4.15
C LEU A 44 9.27 -14.54 -3.67
N ASN A 45 10.36 -15.30 -3.54
CA ASN A 45 11.62 -14.84 -2.93
C ASN A 45 12.24 -13.58 -3.59
N ASN A 46 11.91 -13.30 -4.85
CA ASN A 46 12.35 -12.11 -5.59
C ASN A 46 11.22 -11.09 -5.82
N PHE A 47 10.04 -11.32 -5.24
CA PHE A 47 8.89 -10.46 -5.37
C PHE A 47 8.83 -9.45 -4.22
N PHE A 48 8.35 -8.26 -4.54
CA PHE A 48 8.24 -7.12 -3.64
C PHE A 48 6.79 -6.66 -3.56
N SER A 49 6.42 -6.15 -2.39
CA SER A 49 5.16 -5.45 -2.22
C SER A 49 5.19 -4.06 -2.87
N LEU A 50 4.02 -3.59 -3.28
CA LEU A 50 3.77 -2.25 -3.84
C LEU A 50 3.20 -1.26 -2.81
N GLY A 51 2.92 -1.74 -1.60
CA GLY A 51 2.39 -0.96 -0.48
C GLY A 51 1.86 -1.87 0.63
N ASP A 52 1.48 -1.28 1.76
CA ASP A 52 0.72 -1.99 2.78
C ASP A 52 -0.78 -1.91 2.48
N ILE A 53 -1.56 -2.73 3.19
CA ILE A 53 -2.98 -2.94 2.98
C ILE A 53 -3.73 -2.41 4.20
N ALA A 54 -4.70 -1.51 3.98
CA ALA A 54 -5.65 -1.11 5.00
C ALA A 54 -6.98 -1.83 4.74
N VAL A 55 -7.62 -2.36 5.79
CA VAL A 55 -8.93 -2.99 5.69
C VAL A 55 -9.83 -2.53 6.83
N GLU A 56 -11.13 -2.43 6.54
CA GLU A 56 -12.13 -2.20 7.57
C GLU A 56 -12.22 -3.41 8.52
N GLY A 57 -12.28 -3.11 9.82
CA GLY A 57 -12.45 -4.10 10.88
C GLY A 57 -11.18 -4.85 11.28
N TYR A 58 -11.40 -5.86 12.13
CA TYR A 58 -10.36 -6.67 12.78
C TYR A 58 -10.26 -8.10 12.25
N GLY A 59 -11.04 -8.43 11.21
CA GLY A 59 -11.03 -9.76 10.63
C GLY A 59 -9.64 -10.08 10.07
N GLN A 60 -9.17 -11.30 10.27
CA GLN A 60 -7.98 -11.75 9.56
C GLN A 60 -8.24 -11.72 8.05
N ILE A 61 -7.18 -11.50 7.27
CA ILE A 61 -7.25 -11.44 5.80
C ILE A 61 -6.49 -12.55 5.08
N ASN A 62 -5.63 -13.33 5.76
CA ASN A 62 -4.89 -14.41 5.11
C ASN A 62 -5.83 -15.46 4.54
N ASN A 63 -5.63 -15.86 3.28
CA ASN A 63 -6.51 -16.78 2.54
C ASN A 63 -7.93 -16.26 2.29
N ARG A 64 -8.18 -14.97 2.54
CA ARG A 64 -9.47 -14.29 2.26
C ARG A 64 -9.33 -13.10 1.32
N ARG A 65 -8.11 -12.58 1.17
CA ARG A 65 -7.74 -11.53 0.23
C ARG A 65 -6.54 -11.97 -0.59
N ILE A 66 -6.43 -11.42 -1.78
CA ILE A 66 -5.32 -11.62 -2.72
C ILE A 66 -4.82 -10.24 -3.14
N VAL A 67 -3.51 -10.05 -3.12
CA VAL A 67 -2.87 -8.80 -3.56
C VAL A 67 -1.74 -9.09 -4.52
N ALA A 68 -1.47 -8.15 -5.43
CA ALA A 68 -0.39 -8.28 -6.38
C ALA A 68 0.96 -7.96 -5.71
N VAL A 69 1.95 -8.81 -6.00
CA VAL A 69 3.36 -8.58 -5.68
C VAL A 69 4.15 -8.69 -6.98
N VAL A 70 5.28 -7.99 -7.08
CA VAL A 70 5.98 -7.84 -8.36
C VAL A 70 7.47 -8.13 -8.28
N SER A 71 8.02 -8.66 -9.36
CA SER A 71 9.46 -8.84 -9.56
C SER A 71 9.85 -8.27 -10.91
N ASP A 72 11.13 -7.97 -11.07
CA ASP A 72 11.71 -7.72 -12.38
C ASP A 72 11.77 -9.03 -13.17
N ALA A 73 11.43 -9.01 -14.46
CA ALA A 73 11.55 -10.15 -15.36
C ALA A 73 12.97 -10.29 -15.93
N ASN A 74 13.65 -9.17 -16.18
CA ASN A 74 15.00 -9.11 -16.74
C ASN A 74 15.60 -7.71 -16.49
N ALA A 75 16.61 -7.63 -15.62
CA ALA A 75 17.28 -6.38 -15.29
C ALA A 75 18.35 -5.92 -16.32
N THR A 76 18.42 -6.54 -17.51
CA THR A 76 19.55 -6.38 -18.45
C THR A 76 19.56 -5.05 -19.21
N ASP A 77 18.39 -4.47 -19.51
CA ASP A 77 18.26 -3.23 -20.31
C ASP A 77 17.59 -2.07 -19.54
N GLY A 78 17.51 -2.20 -18.22
CA GLY A 78 16.73 -1.34 -17.34
C GLY A 78 16.04 -2.17 -16.28
N THR A 79 15.30 -1.52 -15.37
CA THR A 79 14.53 -2.23 -14.35
C THR A 79 13.09 -1.73 -14.32
N ALA A 80 12.15 -2.66 -14.21
CA ALA A 80 10.73 -2.35 -14.01
C ALA A 80 10.47 -1.74 -12.63
N LEU A 81 11.38 -1.97 -11.67
CA LEU A 81 11.17 -1.69 -10.25
C LEU A 81 12.35 -0.94 -9.64
N ARG A 82 12.07 0.11 -8.87
CA ARG A 82 13.07 0.78 -8.04
C ARG A 82 12.56 0.97 -6.62
N PRO A 83 13.42 0.98 -5.59
CA PRO A 83 13.00 1.50 -4.29
C PRO A 83 12.64 2.98 -4.42
N PRO A 84 11.77 3.52 -3.54
CA PRO A 84 11.59 4.96 -3.40
C PRO A 84 12.91 5.63 -3.02
N GLU A 85 13.08 6.90 -3.40
CA GLU A 85 14.24 7.72 -3.01
C GLU A 85 14.06 8.25 -1.58
N GLU A 86 12.81 8.50 -1.19
CA GLU A 86 12.44 9.03 0.12
C GLU A 86 11.08 8.47 0.58
N LEU A 87 10.85 8.52 1.88
CA LEU A 87 9.52 8.30 2.47
C LEU A 87 9.15 9.55 3.26
N THR A 88 8.05 10.18 2.90
CA THR A 88 7.52 11.37 3.58
C THR A 88 6.46 10.94 4.60
N ALA A 89 6.48 11.51 5.80
CA ALA A 89 5.49 11.19 6.82
C ALA A 89 4.12 11.75 6.41
N VAL A 90 3.07 10.92 6.50
CA VAL A 90 1.68 11.34 6.26
C VAL A 90 0.94 11.48 7.58
N TRP A 91 1.07 10.50 8.46
CA TRP A 91 0.36 10.49 9.73
C TRP A 91 1.06 9.60 10.74
N ASN A 92 0.86 9.86 12.02
CA ASN A 92 1.10 8.89 13.07
C ASN A 92 0.04 9.01 14.16
N ASN A 93 -0.13 7.94 14.93
CA ASN A 93 -1.16 7.91 15.97
C ASN A 93 -0.74 8.56 17.30
N GLN A 94 0.27 9.45 17.33
CA GLN A 94 0.65 10.13 18.57
C GLN A 94 -0.54 10.87 19.17
N GLY A 95 -0.82 10.64 20.45
CA GLY A 95 -1.98 11.20 21.15
C GLY A 95 -3.17 10.23 21.26
N SER A 96 -3.23 9.22 20.38
CA SER A 96 -4.17 8.10 20.52
C SER A 96 -3.85 7.31 21.78
N LYS A 97 -4.88 7.01 22.59
CA LYS A 97 -4.71 6.20 23.81
C LYS A 97 -5.02 4.75 23.49
N GLY A 98 -4.34 3.81 24.15
CA GLY A 98 -4.76 2.40 24.17
C GLY A 98 -4.49 1.59 22.89
N SER A 99 -3.85 2.17 21.87
CA SER A 99 -3.41 1.47 20.66
C SER A 99 -1.89 1.37 20.59
N ALA A 100 -1.35 0.32 19.95
CA ALA A 100 0.08 0.26 19.61
C ALA A 100 0.48 1.44 18.72
N GLU A 101 1.77 1.79 18.65
CA GLU A 101 2.23 2.92 17.85
C GLU A 101 2.30 2.54 16.36
N ILE A 102 1.87 3.47 15.50
CA ILE A 102 1.96 3.34 14.04
C ILE A 102 2.21 4.70 13.39
N ALA A 103 2.99 4.70 12.31
CA ALA A 103 3.07 5.81 11.36
C ALA A 103 2.82 5.32 9.93
N VAL A 104 2.28 6.20 9.10
CA VAL A 104 2.00 6.01 7.68
C VAL A 104 2.89 6.94 6.88
N TRP A 105 3.51 6.40 5.83
CA TRP A 105 4.49 7.08 5.01
C TRP A 105 4.12 6.99 3.54
N ARG A 106 4.33 8.09 2.82
CA ARG A 106 4.17 8.17 1.36
C ARG A 106 5.53 7.98 0.69
N PRO A 107 5.70 6.96 -0.15
CA PRO A 107 6.92 6.80 -0.93
C PRO A 107 7.04 7.87 -2.02
N ILE A 108 8.23 8.44 -2.14
CA ILE A 108 8.62 9.35 -3.23
C ILE A 108 9.38 8.52 -4.27
N PRO A 109 8.77 8.26 -5.45
CA PRO A 109 9.40 7.44 -6.46
C PRO A 109 10.53 8.18 -7.19
N PRO A 110 11.56 7.47 -7.70
CA PRO A 110 12.52 8.06 -8.63
C PRO A 110 11.84 8.61 -9.88
N ALA A 111 12.51 9.54 -10.58
CA ALA A 111 12.03 10.06 -11.85
C ALA A 111 11.75 8.93 -12.86
N GLY A 112 10.56 8.95 -13.47
CA GLY A 112 10.08 7.91 -14.39
C GLY A 112 9.44 6.69 -13.72
N TYR A 113 9.24 6.71 -12.40
CA TYR A 113 8.57 5.67 -11.63
C TYR A 113 7.38 6.24 -10.84
N VAL A 114 6.49 5.35 -10.40
CA VAL A 114 5.26 5.68 -9.67
C VAL A 114 5.18 4.79 -8.41
N ALA A 115 4.84 5.40 -7.28
CA ALA A 115 4.50 4.68 -6.07
C ALA A 115 3.01 4.27 -6.11
N LEU A 116 2.72 3.01 -5.84
CA LEU A 116 1.37 2.46 -5.98
C LEU A 116 0.66 2.22 -4.64
N GLY A 117 1.21 2.72 -3.53
CA GLY A 117 0.60 2.58 -2.20
C GLY A 117 1.43 3.24 -1.11
N HIS A 118 0.81 3.42 0.06
CA HIS A 118 1.50 3.87 1.27
C HIS A 118 2.12 2.70 2.02
N ILE A 119 3.04 3.01 2.94
CA ILE A 119 3.70 2.04 3.81
C ILE A 119 3.56 2.46 5.28
N CYS A 120 3.38 1.48 6.15
CA CYS A 120 3.29 1.67 7.59
C CYS A 120 4.57 1.24 8.31
N SER A 121 4.85 1.87 9.45
CA SER A 121 5.85 1.41 10.42
C SER A 121 5.17 1.08 11.74
N VAL A 122 5.58 -0.01 12.38
CA VAL A 122 5.27 -0.23 13.80
C VAL A 122 6.19 0.68 14.60
N GLY A 123 5.61 1.60 15.36
CA GLY A 123 6.32 2.77 15.89
C GLY A 123 6.38 3.95 14.91
N TYR A 124 7.07 5.01 15.34
CA TYR A 124 7.14 6.29 14.60
C TYR A 124 8.39 6.44 13.72
N GLU A 125 9.25 5.43 13.70
CA GLU A 125 10.47 5.47 12.90
C GLU A 125 10.21 5.10 11.44
N ARG A 126 10.90 5.81 10.53
CA ARG A 126 10.79 5.60 9.09
C ARG A 126 11.25 4.18 8.73
N PRO A 127 10.47 3.40 7.95
CA PRO A 127 10.90 2.06 7.55
C PRO A 127 12.01 2.11 6.48
N PRO A 128 12.74 1.01 6.24
CA PRO A 128 13.74 0.94 5.19
C PRO A 128 13.15 1.20 3.80
N LEU A 129 13.90 1.88 2.92
CA LEU A 129 13.46 2.15 1.55
C LEU A 129 13.23 0.88 0.73
N ASN A 130 13.89 -0.22 1.07
CA ASN A 130 13.75 -1.48 0.34
C ASN A 130 12.44 -2.23 0.62
N THR A 131 11.60 -1.75 1.55
CA THR A 131 10.40 -2.46 2.00
C THR A 131 9.35 -2.62 0.90
N ILE A 132 9.29 -1.66 -0.04
CA ILE A 132 8.39 -1.68 -1.19
C ILE A 132 9.15 -1.34 -2.49
N ARG A 133 8.47 -1.46 -3.63
CA ARG A 133 8.98 -0.96 -4.91
C ARG A 133 8.01 0.04 -5.55
N CYS A 134 8.59 1.03 -6.22
CA CYS A 134 7.95 1.87 -7.21
C CYS A 134 8.06 1.20 -8.58
N VAL A 135 7.07 1.39 -9.43
CA VAL A 135 6.96 0.75 -10.74
C VAL A 135 7.21 1.77 -11.83
N ARG A 136 7.91 1.39 -12.90
CA ARG A 136 8.19 2.30 -14.03
C ARG A 136 6.87 2.82 -14.62
N ALA A 137 6.84 4.11 -14.97
CA ALA A 137 5.61 4.81 -15.32
C ALA A 137 4.88 4.24 -16.56
N ASP A 138 5.59 3.62 -17.50
CA ASP A 138 5.00 3.01 -18.71
C ASP A 138 4.39 1.61 -18.48
N LEU A 139 4.47 1.10 -17.24
CA LEU A 139 3.92 -0.18 -16.81
C LEU A 139 2.66 -0.01 -15.95
N VAL A 140 2.25 1.23 -15.69
CA VAL A 140 1.09 1.57 -14.87
C VAL A 140 0.11 2.41 -15.67
N ILE A 141 -1.12 2.46 -15.19
CA ILE A 141 -2.16 3.36 -15.68
C ILE A 141 -2.63 4.26 -14.53
N GLY A 142 -3.23 5.41 -14.86
CA GLY A 142 -3.84 6.29 -13.87
C GLY A 142 -4.85 5.53 -13.00
N SER A 143 -5.14 6.06 -11.82
CA SER A 143 -6.10 5.46 -10.87
C SER A 143 -7.06 6.52 -10.35
N HIS A 144 -8.09 6.09 -9.65
CA HIS A 144 -8.98 6.97 -8.91
C HIS A 144 -9.25 6.42 -7.52
N LEU A 145 -9.57 7.31 -6.58
CA LEU A 145 -9.91 6.88 -5.23
C LEU A 145 -11.28 6.21 -5.18
N GLY A 146 -11.37 5.15 -4.40
CA GLY A 146 -12.61 4.49 -4.04
C GLY A 146 -13.26 5.09 -2.80
N PRO A 147 -14.12 4.32 -2.12
CA PRO A 147 -14.61 4.64 -0.79
C PRO A 147 -13.48 4.81 0.23
N MET A 148 -13.79 5.53 1.31
CA MET A 148 -12.91 5.64 2.48
C MET A 148 -12.92 4.30 3.23
N ILE A 149 -11.74 3.76 3.52
CA ILE A 149 -11.54 2.55 4.33
C ILE A 149 -11.67 2.90 5.81
N TRP A 150 -10.99 3.96 6.25
CA TRP A 150 -10.91 4.34 7.65
C TRP A 150 -10.55 5.82 7.80
N ASP A 151 -10.93 6.41 8.94
CA ASP A 151 -10.45 7.69 9.41
C ASP A 151 -10.24 7.63 10.92
N ASP A 152 -9.34 8.46 11.43
CA ASP A 152 -8.95 8.43 12.83
C ASP A 152 -9.85 9.28 13.76
N LYS A 153 -11.05 9.69 13.30
CA LYS A 153 -11.96 10.52 14.12
C LYS A 153 -12.31 9.82 15.41
N GLY A 154 -12.14 10.54 16.52
CA GLY A 154 -12.38 10.02 17.87
C GLY A 154 -11.13 9.45 18.54
N SER A 155 -10.07 9.16 17.78
CA SER A 155 -8.82 8.59 18.31
C SER A 155 -8.06 9.56 19.23
N ARG A 156 -8.26 10.88 19.04
CA ARG A 156 -7.48 11.95 19.69
C ARG A 156 -6.00 11.95 19.30
N ALA A 157 -5.66 11.35 18.16
CA ALA A 157 -4.37 11.61 17.54
C ALA A 157 -4.18 13.11 17.29
N ARG A 158 -2.92 13.56 17.26
CA ARG A 158 -2.57 14.98 17.10
C ARG A 158 -2.83 15.51 15.69
N THR A 159 -2.90 14.61 14.72
CA THR A 159 -3.08 14.91 13.29
C THR A 159 -4.22 14.06 12.77
N ASP A 160 -5.00 14.62 11.86
CA ASP A 160 -6.11 13.92 11.24
C ASP A 160 -5.60 12.95 10.16
N PHE A 161 -6.33 11.87 9.92
CA PHE A 161 -6.03 10.94 8.83
C PHE A 161 -7.24 10.26 8.25
N SER A 162 -7.16 9.96 6.95
CA SER A 162 -8.04 9.01 6.30
C SER A 162 -7.30 8.14 5.27
N ALA A 163 -7.70 6.87 5.21
CA ALA A 163 -7.26 5.88 4.24
C ALA A 163 -8.37 5.60 3.22
N TRP A 164 -8.00 5.50 1.95
CA TRP A 164 -8.91 5.36 0.82
C TRP A 164 -8.51 4.17 -0.05
N GLU A 165 -9.51 3.48 -0.61
CA GLU A 165 -9.27 2.47 -1.63
C GLU A 165 -8.73 3.10 -2.91
N ILE A 166 -7.98 2.34 -3.69
CA ILE A 166 -7.45 2.76 -5.00
C ILE A 166 -8.02 1.80 -6.06
N PHE A 167 -8.69 2.35 -7.06
CA PHE A 167 -9.23 1.59 -8.19
C PHE A 167 -8.58 1.98 -9.51
N PRO A 168 -8.29 1.01 -10.39
CA PRO A 168 -7.96 1.31 -11.77
C PRO A 168 -9.21 1.87 -12.49
N PRO A 169 -9.04 2.62 -13.59
CA PRO A 169 -10.13 3.02 -14.44
C PRO A 169 -10.84 1.80 -15.03
N GLN A 170 -11.99 2.04 -15.67
CA GLN A 170 -12.63 0.99 -16.44
C GLN A 170 -11.71 0.55 -17.58
N ALA A 171 -11.45 -0.76 -17.65
CA ALA A 171 -10.66 -1.35 -18.71
C ALA A 171 -11.36 -1.19 -20.06
N GLN A 172 -10.58 -0.89 -21.10
CA GLN A 172 -11.03 -0.94 -22.48
C GLN A 172 -11.27 -2.40 -22.91
N PRO A 173 -12.03 -2.64 -23.99
CA PRO A 173 -12.10 -3.97 -24.59
C PRO A 173 -10.69 -4.55 -24.83
N ASP A 174 -10.51 -5.83 -24.51
CA ASP A 174 -9.26 -6.58 -24.62
C ASP A 174 -8.12 -6.18 -23.67
N GLU A 175 -8.38 -5.29 -22.71
CA GLU A 175 -7.43 -4.91 -21.68
C GLU A 175 -7.84 -5.44 -20.29
N ALA A 176 -6.85 -5.65 -19.43
CA ALA A 176 -7.05 -5.97 -18.02
C ALA A 176 -6.16 -5.07 -17.17
N TYR A 177 -6.76 -4.35 -16.22
CA TYR A 177 -6.04 -3.52 -15.27
C TYR A 177 -6.10 -4.16 -13.88
N LEU A 178 -4.94 -4.25 -13.22
CA LEU A 178 -4.82 -4.85 -11.90
C LEU A 178 -4.54 -3.77 -10.85
N ALA A 179 -5.40 -3.69 -9.84
CA ALA A 179 -5.09 -2.94 -8.64
C ALA A 179 -4.10 -3.74 -7.79
N PRO A 180 -3.07 -3.11 -7.19
CA PRO A 180 -2.17 -3.80 -6.27
C PRO A 180 -2.85 -4.17 -4.94
N GLY A 181 -4.03 -3.60 -4.65
CA GLY A 181 -4.80 -3.85 -3.42
C GLY A 181 -4.35 -2.99 -2.22
N THR A 182 -3.55 -1.96 -2.46
CA THR A 182 -3.02 -1.02 -1.46
C THR A 182 -4.02 0.10 -1.13
N PHE A 183 -3.62 1.03 -0.25
CA PHE A 183 -4.41 2.21 0.10
C PHE A 183 -3.68 3.53 -0.16
N PHE A 184 -4.47 4.60 -0.28
CA PHE A 184 -4.00 5.97 -0.31
C PHE A 184 -4.33 6.68 1.01
N GLY A 185 -3.32 7.18 1.71
CA GLY A 185 -3.48 7.91 2.97
C GLY A 185 -3.34 9.42 2.78
N VAL A 186 -4.14 10.21 3.50
CA VAL A 186 -3.99 11.67 3.58
C VAL A 186 -4.13 12.16 5.00
N ASP A 187 -3.48 13.28 5.30
CA ASP A 187 -3.46 13.99 6.59
C ASP A 187 -4.73 14.85 6.83
N SER A 188 -5.88 14.37 6.36
CA SER A 188 -7.17 15.03 6.53
C SER A 188 -8.33 14.03 6.51
N TYR A 189 -9.52 14.50 6.88
CA TYR A 189 -10.77 13.72 6.76
C TYR A 189 -11.46 13.85 5.41
N THR A 190 -10.95 14.72 4.55
CA THR A 190 -11.59 15.03 3.28
C THR A 190 -10.98 14.17 2.20
N ARG A 191 -11.82 13.71 1.27
CA ARG A 191 -11.34 13.05 0.06
C ARG A 191 -10.42 14.00 -0.68
N PRO A 192 -9.15 13.63 -0.94
CA PRO A 192 -8.27 14.51 -1.69
C PRO A 192 -8.82 14.68 -3.10
N GLN A 193 -8.77 15.90 -3.60
CA GLN A 193 -8.98 16.14 -5.02
C GLN A 193 -7.73 15.62 -5.73
N THR A 194 -7.85 14.50 -6.43
CA THR A 194 -6.74 13.92 -7.16
C THR A 194 -6.32 14.87 -8.27
N SER A 195 -5.21 15.58 -8.08
CA SER A 195 -4.41 16.17 -9.14
C SER A 195 -3.00 15.59 -9.01
N GLU A 196 -2.58 14.94 -10.10
CA GLU A 196 -1.27 14.28 -10.36
C GLU A 196 -1.17 12.78 -10.04
#